data_AF-A0A1V4JTK0-F1
#
_entry.id   AF-A0A1V4JTK0-F1
#
_cell.length_a   1.000
_cell.length_b   1.000
_cell.length_c   1.000
_cell.angle_alpha   90.00
_cell.angle_beta   90.00
_cell.angle_gamma   90.00
#
_symmetry.space_group_name_H-M   'P 1'
#
loop_
_entity.id
_entity.type
_entity.pdbx_description
1 polymer ?
#
loop_
_entity_poly.entity_id
_entity_poly.type
_entity_poly.pdbx_seq_one_letter_code
_entity_poly.pdbx_strand_id
1 'polypeptide(L)'
;MTDSPANSAGEEDKQSTLSRDVCAAGAGQLLPANPATHCPVYLVNVSSMSAGDVIAAAKMQGKAVYAETTTAHATLTGLHYYHQDWFHAAAYVTVPPLRLDTNTSAYLMSLLAK
;
A
#
# COMPACT_ATOMS: atom_id res chain seq x y z
N MET A 1 -30.45 -26.95 5.11
CA MET A 1 -29.45 -27.29 4.07
C MET A 1 -30.00 -26.78 2.75
N THR A 2 -29.39 -25.91 1.97
CA THR A 2 -28.12 -25.18 1.97
C THR A 2 -28.32 -24.15 0.86
N ASP A 3 -28.25 -22.85 1.15
CA ASP A 3 -28.31 -21.84 0.10
C ASP A 3 -27.24 -20.79 0.36
N SER A 4 -26.17 -20.83 -0.42
CA SER A 4 -25.62 -19.68 -1.14
C SER A 4 -24.38 -20.10 -1.92
N PRO A 5 -24.33 -19.86 -3.24
CA PRO A 5 -23.16 -20.12 -4.06
C PRO A 5 -22.24 -18.90 -4.05
N ALA A 6 -21.26 -18.88 -3.16
CA ALA A 6 -20.11 -17.98 -3.24
C ALA A 6 -19.01 -18.67 -2.42
N ASN A 7 -17.84 -19.00 -2.96
CA ASN A 7 -16.75 -18.02 -3.00
C ASN A 7 -15.49 -18.63 -3.68
N SER A 8 -15.60 -19.27 -4.85
CA SER A 8 -14.41 -19.75 -5.58
C SER A 8 -13.83 -18.72 -6.56
N ALA A 9 -14.61 -17.70 -6.95
CA ALA A 9 -14.21 -16.69 -7.93
C ALA A 9 -13.50 -15.46 -7.31
N GLY A 10 -13.51 -15.30 -5.99
CA GLY A 10 -13.01 -14.09 -5.31
C GLY A 10 -11.69 -14.24 -4.56
N GLU A 11 -11.24 -15.47 -4.30
CA GLU A 11 -10.09 -15.74 -3.42
C GLU A 11 -8.75 -15.59 -4.17
N GLU A 12 -8.66 -16.07 -5.41
CA GLU A 12 -7.43 -16.00 -6.23
C GLU A 12 -7.17 -14.60 -6.81
N ASP A 13 -8.23 -13.85 -7.12
CA ASP A 13 -8.14 -12.54 -7.78
C ASP A 13 -7.72 -11.40 -6.83
N LYS A 14 -8.02 -11.53 -5.53
CA LYS A 14 -7.52 -10.62 -4.49
C LYS A 14 -6.00 -10.75 -4.33
N GLN A 15 -5.47 -11.97 -4.43
CA GLN A 15 -4.04 -12.25 -4.24
C GLN A 15 -3.20 -11.77 -5.44
N SER A 16 -3.76 -11.83 -6.67
CA SER A 16 -3.03 -11.51 -7.91
C SER A 16 -2.72 -10.01 -8.05
N THR A 17 -3.62 -9.13 -7.58
CA THR A 17 -3.39 -7.67 -7.51
C THR A 17 -2.45 -7.27 -6.37
N LEU A 18 -2.36 -8.09 -5.31
CA LEU A 18 -1.51 -7.84 -4.14
C LEU A 18 -0.06 -8.29 -4.32
N SER A 19 0.21 -9.25 -5.21
CA SER A 19 1.52 -9.92 -5.34
C SER A 19 2.59 -9.12 -6.10
N ARG A 20 2.21 -8.10 -6.89
CA ARG A 20 3.16 -7.15 -7.47
C ARG A 20 3.04 -5.83 -6.72
N ASP A 21 4.15 -5.34 -6.17
CA ASP A 21 4.20 -4.02 -5.54
C ASP A 21 4.16 -2.89 -6.57
N VAL A 22 2.99 -2.72 -7.20
CA VAL A 22 2.67 -1.59 -8.09
C VAL A 22 2.92 -0.27 -7.38
N CYS A 23 2.70 -0.20 -6.07
CA CYS A 23 2.95 1.01 -5.28
C CYS A 23 4.44 1.40 -5.30
N ALA A 24 5.34 0.42 -5.15
CA ALA A 24 6.79 0.67 -5.20
C ALA A 24 7.27 0.94 -6.63
N ALA A 25 6.77 0.20 -7.61
CA ALA A 25 7.10 0.41 -9.02
C ALA A 25 6.63 1.79 -9.53
N GLY A 26 5.44 2.23 -9.09
CA GLY A 26 4.94 3.57 -9.36
C GLY A 26 5.77 4.65 -8.66
N ALA A 27 6.10 4.45 -7.38
CA ALA A 27 6.96 5.37 -6.65
C ALA A 27 8.33 5.55 -7.34
N GLY A 28 8.98 4.46 -7.74
CA GLY A 28 10.28 4.50 -8.42
C GLY A 28 10.25 5.23 -9.77
N GLN A 29 9.14 5.14 -10.52
CA GLN A 29 8.98 5.83 -11.80
C GLN A 29 8.67 7.32 -11.66
N LEU A 30 7.94 7.70 -10.60
CA LEU A 30 7.59 9.11 -10.34
C LEU A 30 8.76 9.90 -9.75
N LEU A 31 9.71 9.22 -9.12
CA LEU A 31 10.88 9.86 -8.53
C LEU A 31 11.86 10.30 -9.63
N PRO A 32 12.34 11.55 -9.62
CA PRO A 32 13.23 12.05 -10.65
C PRO A 32 14.54 11.24 -10.68
N ALA A 33 14.95 10.81 -11.87
CA ALA A 33 16.24 10.16 -12.07
C ALA A 33 17.41 11.13 -11.81
N ASN A 34 17.23 12.41 -12.16
CA ASN A 34 18.24 13.45 -11.99
C ASN A 34 17.90 14.39 -10.83
N PRO A 35 18.75 14.51 -9.78
CA PRO A 35 18.51 15.45 -8.68
C PRO A 35 18.52 16.93 -9.10
N ALA A 36 19.02 17.27 -10.30
CA ALA A 36 19.04 18.65 -10.81
C ALA A 36 17.67 19.15 -11.32
N THR A 37 16.69 18.27 -11.52
CA THR A 37 15.31 18.72 -11.75
C THR A 37 14.73 19.11 -10.41
N HIS A 38 14.70 20.42 -10.12
CA HIS A 38 14.17 21.02 -8.87
C HIS A 38 12.64 20.90 -8.72
N CYS A 39 12.05 19.79 -9.16
CA CYS A 39 10.62 19.51 -9.03
C CYS A 39 10.40 18.67 -7.78
N PRO A 40 9.81 19.23 -6.70
CA PRO A 40 9.42 18.42 -5.56
C PRO A 40 8.30 17.46 -5.96
N VAL A 41 8.40 16.20 -5.53
CA VAL A 41 7.38 15.16 -5.79
C VAL A 41 6.69 14.78 -4.50
N TYR A 42 5.36 14.68 -4.54
CA TYR A 42 4.51 14.28 -3.42
C TYR A 42 3.81 12.95 -3.74
N LEU A 43 4.08 11.92 -2.95
CA LEU A 43 3.48 10.60 -3.13
C LEU A 43 2.31 10.40 -2.16
N VAL A 44 1.14 10.14 -2.71
CA VAL A 44 -0.09 9.90 -1.93
C VAL A 44 -0.31 8.43 -1.65
N ASN A 45 -1.01 8.14 -0.56
CA ASN A 45 -1.48 6.79 -0.20
C ASN A 45 -0.40 5.70 -0.22
N VAL A 46 0.79 5.97 0.35
CA VAL A 46 1.85 4.95 0.47
C VAL A 46 1.34 3.78 1.30
N SER A 47 1.29 2.60 0.69
CA SER A 47 0.64 1.41 1.26
C SER A 47 1.56 0.23 1.49
N SER A 48 2.81 0.24 1.02
CA SER A 48 3.75 -0.88 1.16
C SER A 48 5.09 -0.44 1.73
N MET A 49 5.77 -1.38 2.40
CA MET A 49 7.12 -1.16 2.92
C MET A 49 8.11 -0.84 1.80
N SER A 50 8.04 -1.58 0.71
CA SER A 50 8.86 -1.40 -0.49
C SER A 50 8.74 0.00 -1.10
N ALA A 51 7.54 0.59 -1.12
CA ALA A 51 7.34 1.96 -1.56
C ALA A 51 7.95 2.95 -0.55
N GLY A 52 7.81 2.67 0.74
CA GLY A 52 8.47 3.41 1.82
C GLY A 52 9.99 3.42 1.70
N ASP A 53 10.62 2.27 1.41
CA ASP A 53 12.07 2.14 1.21
C ASP A 53 12.54 2.96 0.00
N VAL A 54 11.80 2.94 -1.10
CA VAL A 54 12.09 3.73 -2.30
C VAL A 54 12.06 5.23 -1.99
N ILE A 55 11.06 5.69 -1.22
CA ILE A 55 10.95 7.09 -0.78
C ILE A 55 12.08 7.44 0.18
N ALA A 56 12.39 6.58 1.16
CA ALA A 56 13.47 6.79 2.11
C ALA A 56 14.83 6.90 1.41
N ALA A 57 15.10 6.01 0.46
CA ALA A 57 16.31 6.06 -0.36
C ALA A 57 16.40 7.35 -1.19
N ALA A 58 15.30 7.80 -1.78
CA ALA A 58 15.27 9.06 -2.53
C ALA A 58 15.51 10.28 -1.64
N LYS A 59 14.93 10.30 -0.44
CA LYS A 59 15.20 11.34 0.57
C LYS A 59 16.67 11.33 1.00
N MET A 60 17.27 10.16 1.23
CA MET A 60 18.69 10.02 1.57
C MET A 60 19.62 10.54 0.45
N GLN A 61 19.20 10.46 -0.81
CA GLN A 61 19.91 11.04 -1.95
C GLN A 61 19.74 12.57 -2.08
N GLY A 62 19.06 13.22 -1.13
CA GLY A 62 18.83 14.66 -1.14
C GLY A 62 17.73 15.12 -2.09
N LYS A 63 16.90 14.20 -2.60
CA LYS A 63 15.76 14.57 -3.48
C LYS A 63 14.64 15.19 -2.66
N ALA A 64 14.02 16.24 -3.19
CA ALA A 64 12.86 16.88 -2.59
C ALA A 64 11.60 16.01 -2.77
N VAL A 65 11.44 15.01 -1.89
CA VAL A 65 10.36 14.02 -1.96
C VAL A 65 9.58 14.04 -0.65
N TYR A 66 8.28 14.13 -0.78
CA TYR A 66 7.34 14.04 0.33
C TYR A 66 6.38 12.90 0.07
N ALA A 67 5.83 12.35 1.14
CA ALA A 67 4.88 11.27 1.03
C ALA A 67 3.88 11.32 2.18
N GLU A 68 2.68 10.86 1.91
CA GLU A 68 1.64 10.60 2.89
C GLU A 68 1.21 9.14 2.84
N THR A 69 0.62 8.70 3.95
CA THR A 69 -0.12 7.44 4.03
C THR A 69 -1.45 7.73 4.71
N THR A 70 -2.45 6.90 4.47
CA THR A 70 -3.75 7.05 5.10
C THR A 70 -3.77 6.30 6.42
N THR A 71 -4.64 6.71 7.35
CA THR A 71 -4.84 6.01 8.63
C THR A 71 -5.14 4.53 8.43
N ALA A 72 -5.89 4.17 7.39
CA ALA A 72 -6.19 2.79 7.05
C ALA A 72 -4.89 1.99 6.77
N HIS A 73 -3.99 2.48 5.92
CA HIS A 73 -2.72 1.81 5.62
C HIS A 73 -1.75 1.78 6.81
N ALA A 74 -1.79 2.81 7.64
CA ALA A 74 -0.93 2.93 8.82
C ALA A 74 -1.34 2.02 9.99
N THR A 75 -2.60 1.58 10.05
CA THR A 75 -3.14 0.90 11.24
C THR A 75 -3.82 -0.44 10.96
N LEU A 76 -4.29 -0.68 9.74
CA LEU A 76 -5.06 -1.87 9.36
C LEU A 76 -4.25 -2.81 8.47
N THR A 77 -4.70 -4.05 8.38
CA THR A 77 -4.11 -5.08 7.52
C THR A 77 -5.14 -5.61 6.52
N GLY A 78 -4.66 -6.20 5.43
CA GLY A 78 -5.49 -6.79 4.38
C GLY A 78 -6.27 -8.03 4.81
N LEU A 79 -6.07 -8.52 6.04
CA LEU A 79 -6.81 -9.67 6.57
C LEU A 79 -8.33 -9.44 6.59
N HIS A 80 -8.76 -8.18 6.69
CA HIS A 80 -10.18 -7.81 6.61
C HIS A 80 -10.85 -8.20 5.29
N TYR A 81 -10.09 -8.36 4.19
CA TYR A 81 -10.63 -8.83 2.90
C TYR A 81 -11.11 -10.28 2.90
N TYR A 82 -10.72 -11.07 3.91
CA TYR A 82 -11.03 -12.49 4.06
C TYR A 82 -12.02 -12.76 5.20
N HIS A 83 -12.73 -11.71 5.66
CA HIS A 83 -13.78 -11.87 6.65
C HIS A 83 -14.99 -12.62 6.07
N GLN A 84 -15.63 -13.48 6.88
CA GLN A 84 -16.77 -14.31 6.45
C GLN A 84 -18.00 -13.46 6.07
N ASP A 85 -18.22 -12.36 6.80
CA ASP A 85 -19.23 -11.37 6.43
C ASP A 85 -18.72 -10.53 5.26
N TRP A 86 -19.44 -10.61 4.14
CA TRP A 86 -19.16 -9.86 2.93
C TRP A 86 -19.23 -8.34 3.15
N PHE A 87 -20.17 -7.85 3.97
CA PHE A 87 -20.30 -6.42 4.25
C PHE A 87 -19.08 -5.88 5.00
N HIS A 88 -18.54 -6.68 5.92
CA HIS A 88 -17.27 -6.37 6.58
C HIS A 88 -16.14 -6.30 5.55
N ALA A 89 -15.96 -7.33 4.70
CA ALA A 89 -14.87 -7.34 3.73
C ALA A 89 -14.94 -6.17 2.73
N ALA A 90 -16.16 -5.83 2.27
CA ALA A 90 -16.40 -4.73 1.34
C ALA A 90 -16.08 -3.35 1.96
N ALA A 91 -16.28 -3.18 3.26
CA ALA A 91 -16.02 -1.90 3.95
C ALA A 91 -14.54 -1.49 3.98
N TYR A 92 -13.62 -2.43 3.75
CA TYR A 92 -12.16 -2.18 3.79
C TYR A 92 -11.54 -2.04 2.38
N VAL A 93 -12.35 -2.09 1.33
CA VAL A 93 -11.89 -1.93 -0.06
C VAL A 93 -11.40 -0.50 -0.27
N THR A 94 -10.14 -0.35 -0.66
CA THR A 94 -9.49 0.94 -0.93
C THR A 94 -8.35 0.77 -1.95
N VAL A 95 -7.86 1.89 -2.49
CA VAL A 95 -6.76 1.91 -3.46
C VAL A 95 -5.64 2.86 -2.98
N PRO A 96 -4.37 2.41 -2.98
CA PRO A 96 -3.93 1.01 -3.13
C PRO A 96 -4.54 0.09 -2.05
N PRO A 97 -4.54 -1.25 -2.22
CA PRO A 97 -5.16 -2.15 -1.25
C PRO A 97 -4.33 -2.27 0.05
N LEU A 98 -5.01 -2.60 1.16
CA LEU A 98 -4.36 -2.95 2.43
C LEU A 98 -3.50 -4.22 2.27
N ARG A 99 -2.33 -4.25 2.89
CA ARG A 99 -1.37 -5.34 2.73
C ARG A 99 -1.60 -6.46 3.73
N LEU A 100 -1.42 -7.71 3.29
CA LEU A 100 -1.59 -8.89 4.15
C LEU A 100 -0.47 -9.03 5.18
N ASP A 101 0.72 -8.50 4.88
CA ASP A 101 1.83 -8.48 5.83
C ASP A 101 1.49 -7.59 7.02
N THR A 102 1.38 -8.22 8.19
CA THR A 102 1.02 -7.60 9.46
C THR A 102 2.04 -6.59 9.97
N ASN A 103 3.28 -6.63 9.45
CA ASN A 103 4.31 -5.67 9.83
C ASN A 103 4.18 -4.34 9.07
N THR A 104 3.38 -4.28 8.00
CA THR A 104 3.32 -3.11 7.11
C THR A 104 2.89 -1.85 7.85
N SER A 105 1.87 -1.95 8.70
CA SER A 105 1.34 -0.85 9.50
C SER A 105 2.42 -0.29 10.45
N ALA A 106 3.07 -1.16 11.23
CA ALA A 106 4.14 -0.77 12.15
C ALA A 106 5.32 -0.12 11.42
N TYR A 107 5.70 -0.66 10.27
CA TYR A 107 6.76 -0.09 9.44
C TYR A 107 6.39 1.31 8.92
N LEU A 108 5.19 1.50 8.36
CA LEU A 108 4.73 2.80 7.86
C LEU A 108 4.63 3.84 9.00
N MET A 109 4.17 3.43 10.19
CA MET A 109 4.18 4.28 11.37
C MET A 109 5.60 4.68 11.79
N SER A 110 6.57 3.76 11.69
CA SER A 110 7.98 4.07 12.00
C SER A 110 8.59 5.07 11.01
N LEU A 111 8.16 5.07 9.75
CA LEU A 111 8.59 6.06 8.76
C LEU A 111 8.01 7.45 9.03
N LEU A 112 6.80 7.53 9.57
CA LEU A 112 6.17 8.80 9.95
C LEU A 112 6.75 9.41 11.23
N ALA A 113 7.33 8.58 12.10
CA ALA A 113 7.97 9.04 13.33
C ALA A 113 9.35 9.69 13.09
N LYS A 114 9.87 9.69 11.86
CA LYS A 114 11.16 10.27 11.47
C LYS A 114 11.00 11.62 10.79
#